data_AF-A0A2N2RCE5-F1
#
_entry.id   AF-A0A2N2RCE5-F1
#
_cell.length_a   1.000
_cell.length_b   1.000
_cell.length_c   1.000
_cell.angle_alpha   90.00
_cell.angle_beta   90.00
_cell.angle_gamma   90.00
#
_symmetry.space_group_name_H-M   'P 1'
#
loop_
_entity.id
_entity.type
_entity.pdbx_description
1 polymer ?
#
loop_
_entity_poly.entity_id
_entity_poly.type
_entity_poly.pdbx_seq_one_letter_code
_entity_poly.pdbx_strand_id
1 'polypeptide(L)'
;MNRFHTLPVVLTLAVFSANANAQFVKGNEAVSISATGERLVELATLPSSGPIRKSKPCLAQAGCHAGPWHMVETRDGLQECTEVYAREGTCRKSSYGTTKLSRIWVVKVSGQWLQCQLPDLGSKCVKVFAPPPTNLPYPAVQ
;
A
#
# COMPACT_ATOMS: atom_id res chain seq x y z
N MET A 1 -67.07 -19.21 -5.86
CA MET A 1 -66.10 -18.63 -4.91
C MET A 1 -64.70 -18.97 -5.41
N ASN A 2 -64.04 -18.03 -6.10
CA ASN A 2 -62.72 -18.24 -6.72
C ASN A 2 -61.62 -18.14 -5.65
N ARG A 3 -60.83 -19.21 -5.48
CA ARG A 3 -59.64 -19.19 -4.62
C ARG A 3 -58.40 -18.90 -5.46
N PHE A 4 -57.90 -17.67 -5.37
CA PHE A 4 -56.58 -17.30 -5.88
C PHE A 4 -55.49 -17.98 -5.03
N HIS A 5 -54.59 -18.72 -5.68
CA HIS A 5 -53.38 -19.26 -5.07
C HIS A 5 -52.25 -18.25 -5.30
N THR A 6 -51.85 -17.54 -4.24
CA THR A 6 -50.67 -16.68 -4.23
C THR A 6 -49.43 -17.54 -3.95
N LEU A 7 -48.58 -17.71 -4.97
CA LEU A 7 -47.25 -18.32 -4.85
C LEU A 7 -46.25 -17.28 -4.31
N PRO A 8 -45.51 -17.55 -3.22
CA PRO A 8 -44.41 -16.69 -2.80
C PRO A 8 -43.15 -16.99 -3.63
N VAL A 9 -42.69 -16.01 -4.41
CA VAL A 9 -41.39 -16.06 -5.09
C VAL A 9 -40.31 -15.66 -4.08
N VAL A 10 -39.49 -16.62 -3.66
CA VAL A 10 -38.31 -16.38 -2.83
C VAL A 10 -37.14 -16.03 -3.74
N LEU A 11 -36.79 -14.74 -3.80
CA LEU A 11 -35.63 -14.24 -4.54
C LEU A 11 -34.39 -14.33 -3.64
N THR A 12 -33.56 -15.36 -3.85
CA THR A 12 -32.26 -15.48 -3.14
C THR A 12 -31.25 -14.51 -3.75
N LEU A 13 -31.03 -13.36 -3.10
CA LEU A 13 -29.90 -12.47 -3.41
C LEU A 13 -28.60 -13.10 -2.89
N ALA A 14 -27.82 -13.70 -3.79
CA ALA A 14 -26.44 -14.06 -3.50
C ALA A 14 -25.61 -12.77 -3.38
N VAL A 15 -25.31 -12.37 -2.14
CA VAL A 15 -24.37 -11.28 -1.86
C VAL A 15 -22.97 -11.78 -2.20
N PHE A 16 -22.50 -11.50 -3.40
CA PHE A 16 -21.09 -11.63 -3.72
C PHE A 16 -20.34 -10.57 -2.89
N SER A 17 -19.66 -11.00 -1.83
CA SER A 17 -18.66 -10.17 -1.15
C SER A 17 -17.53 -9.92 -2.14
N ALA A 18 -17.65 -8.87 -2.95
CA ALA A 18 -16.52 -8.31 -3.66
C ALA A 18 -15.55 -7.83 -2.58
N ASN A 19 -14.50 -8.60 -2.32
CA ASN A 19 -13.30 -8.07 -1.67
C ASN A 19 -12.77 -7.01 -2.63
N ALA A 20 -13.29 -5.79 -2.51
CA ALA A 20 -12.79 -4.62 -3.22
C ALA A 20 -11.37 -4.42 -2.71
N ASN A 21 -10.41 -5.00 -3.43
CA ASN A 21 -8.98 -4.80 -3.24
C ASN A 21 -8.65 -3.38 -3.70
N ALA A 22 -9.20 -2.39 -3.00
CA ALA A 22 -8.99 -0.99 -3.29
C ALA A 22 -7.51 -0.66 -3.07
N GLN A 23 -6.93 0.07 -4.03
CA GLN A 23 -5.65 0.71 -3.82
C GLN A 23 -5.84 1.80 -2.77
N PHE A 24 -4.92 1.89 -1.81
CA PHE A 24 -4.98 2.95 -0.80
C PHE A 24 -4.69 4.33 -1.38
N VAL A 25 -3.84 4.39 -2.40
CA VAL A 25 -3.57 5.61 -3.18
C VAL A 25 -4.07 5.38 -4.58
N LYS A 26 -5.06 6.18 -4.99
CA LYS A 26 -5.63 6.11 -6.34
C LYS A 26 -4.55 6.41 -7.37
N GLY A 27 -4.42 5.53 -8.37
CA GLY A 27 -3.43 5.68 -9.44
C GLY A 27 -2.04 5.14 -9.09
N ASN A 28 -1.89 4.42 -7.98
CA ASN A 28 -0.67 3.69 -7.67
C ASN A 28 -0.51 2.48 -8.61
N GLU A 29 0.41 2.57 -9.57
CA GLU A 29 0.71 1.51 -10.54
C GLU A 29 1.35 0.27 -9.91
N ALA A 30 1.83 0.37 -8.65
CA ALA A 30 2.38 -0.77 -7.92
C ALA A 30 1.32 -1.83 -7.63
N VAL A 31 0.03 -1.51 -7.77
CA VAL A 31 -1.08 -2.44 -7.59
C VAL A 31 -1.85 -2.51 -8.90
N SER A 32 -2.14 -3.70 -9.39
CA SER A 32 -3.04 -3.89 -10.54
C SER A 32 -3.94 -5.10 -10.31
N ILE A 33 -4.97 -5.22 -11.13
CA ILE A 33 -5.87 -6.38 -11.13
C ILE A 33 -5.59 -7.15 -12.42
N SER A 34 -5.29 -8.45 -12.32
CA SER A 34 -5.08 -9.32 -13.45
C SER A 34 -6.38 -9.56 -14.23
N ALA A 35 -6.27 -10.14 -15.42
CA ALA A 35 -7.44 -10.57 -16.20
C ALA A 35 -8.32 -11.61 -15.47
N THR A 36 -7.77 -12.33 -14.48
CA THR A 36 -8.48 -13.31 -13.64
C THR A 36 -9.07 -12.69 -12.37
N GLY A 37 -8.92 -11.38 -12.16
CA GLY A 37 -9.38 -10.68 -10.96
C GLY A 37 -8.41 -10.77 -9.77
N GLU A 38 -7.22 -11.35 -9.96
CA GLU A 38 -6.19 -11.43 -8.92
C GLU A 38 -5.53 -10.07 -8.71
N ARG A 39 -5.32 -9.69 -7.45
CA ARG A 39 -4.56 -8.49 -7.12
C ARG A 39 -3.06 -8.73 -7.26
N LEU A 40 -2.47 -8.09 -8.26
CA LEU A 40 -1.03 -8.11 -8.49
C LEU A 40 -0.39 -6.91 -7.79
N VAL A 41 0.74 -7.14 -7.14
CA VAL A 41 1.50 -6.11 -6.44
C VAL A 41 2.96 -6.19 -6.83
N GLU A 42 3.49 -5.06 -7.28
CA GLU A 42 4.92 -4.84 -7.51
C GLU A 42 5.53 -4.16 -6.28
N LEU A 43 6.72 -4.60 -5.87
CA LEU A 43 7.50 -3.96 -4.81
C LEU A 43 8.69 -3.22 -5.41
N ALA A 44 9.11 -2.15 -4.74
CA ALA A 44 10.31 -1.44 -5.11
C ALA A 44 11.53 -2.37 -5.06
N THR A 45 12.28 -2.43 -6.15
CA THR A 45 13.41 -3.36 -6.26
C THR A 45 14.60 -2.86 -5.47
N LEU A 46 15.22 -3.77 -4.71
CA LEU A 46 16.48 -3.48 -4.04
C LEU A 46 17.57 -3.27 -5.10
N PRO A 47 18.36 -2.18 -5.03
CA PRO A 47 19.48 -1.97 -5.94
C PRO A 47 20.46 -3.14 -5.90
N SER A 48 21.03 -3.51 -7.05
CA SER A 48 21.98 -4.62 -7.15
C SER A 48 23.31 -4.36 -6.45
N SER A 49 23.63 -3.10 -6.15
CA SER A 49 24.86 -2.68 -5.48
C SER A 49 24.60 -1.54 -4.49
N GLY A 50 25.63 -1.18 -3.72
CA GLY A 50 25.59 -0.06 -2.77
C GLY A 50 25.32 -0.46 -1.31
N PRO A 51 25.33 0.53 -0.39
CA PRO A 51 25.29 0.27 1.05
C PRO A 51 24.02 -0.43 1.51
N ILE A 52 22.87 -0.12 0.91
CA ILE A 52 21.57 -0.69 1.31
C ILE A 52 21.50 -2.21 1.15
N ARG A 53 22.24 -2.76 0.18
CA ARG A 53 22.31 -4.21 -0.05
C ARG A 53 23.20 -4.92 0.98
N LYS A 54 24.15 -4.20 1.56
CA LYS A 54 25.07 -4.72 2.59
C LYS A 54 24.58 -4.46 4.02
N SER A 55 23.64 -3.53 4.20
CA SER A 55 23.09 -3.21 5.52
C SER A 55 22.03 -4.22 5.95
N LYS A 56 22.06 -4.54 7.25
CA LYS A 56 20.99 -5.30 7.89
C LYS A 56 19.71 -4.43 7.90
N PRO A 57 18.56 -4.92 7.41
CA PRO A 57 17.31 -4.19 7.50
C PRO A 57 16.90 -3.96 8.96
N CYS A 58 16.22 -2.85 9.21
CA CYS A 58 15.53 -2.65 10.48
C CYS A 58 14.22 -3.44 10.48
N LEU A 59 14.08 -4.41 11.37
CA LEU A 59 12.82 -5.16 11.50
C LEU A 59 11.72 -4.27 12.07
N ALA A 60 10.47 -4.45 11.62
CA ALA A 60 9.34 -3.63 12.04
C ALA A 60 9.11 -3.62 13.55
N GLN A 61 9.46 -4.72 14.23
CA GLN A 61 9.26 -4.87 15.68
C GLN A 61 10.51 -4.53 16.51
N ALA A 62 11.61 -4.11 15.87
CA ALA A 62 12.89 -3.87 16.55
C ALA A 62 13.09 -2.42 17.02
N GLY A 63 12.19 -1.49 16.69
CA GLY A 63 12.27 -0.10 17.15
C GLY A 63 13.48 0.70 16.63
N CYS A 64 14.15 0.22 15.59
CA CYS A 64 15.37 0.84 15.03
C CYS A 64 15.12 1.78 13.85
N HIS A 65 13.87 1.96 13.41
CA HIS A 65 13.58 2.77 12.22
C HIS A 65 13.60 4.26 12.60
N ALA A 66 14.29 5.06 11.78
CA ALA A 66 14.30 6.50 11.94
C ALA A 66 13.30 7.13 10.97
N GLY A 67 12.47 8.06 11.46
CA GLY A 67 11.53 8.81 10.63
C GLY A 67 10.19 8.10 10.39
N PRO A 68 9.43 8.52 9.35
CA PRO A 68 8.09 8.03 9.08
C PRO A 68 8.07 6.55 8.70
N TRP A 69 6.94 5.90 8.94
CA TRP A 69 6.65 4.59 8.37
C TRP A 69 6.40 4.72 6.87
N HIS A 70 7.01 3.84 6.09
CA HIS A 70 6.76 3.71 4.66
C HIS A 70 5.48 2.89 4.48
N MET A 71 4.44 3.53 3.98
CA MET A 71 3.18 2.88 3.66
C MET A 71 3.32 2.22 2.29
N VAL A 72 3.47 0.90 2.28
CA VAL A 72 3.74 0.10 1.07
C VAL A 72 2.56 -0.83 0.83
N GLU A 73 2.07 -0.86 -0.39
CA GLU A 73 1.12 -1.88 -0.83
C GLU A 73 1.87 -3.20 -1.02
N THR A 74 1.42 -4.26 -0.35
CA THR A 74 1.97 -5.62 -0.44
C THR A 74 0.85 -6.60 -0.78
N ARG A 75 1.14 -7.88 -1.03
CA ARG A 75 0.08 -8.89 -1.27
C ARG A 75 -0.93 -8.98 -0.12
N ASP A 76 -0.49 -8.72 1.11
CA ASP A 76 -1.32 -8.71 2.32
C ASP A 76 -2.09 -7.39 2.55
N GLY A 77 -2.09 -6.51 1.54
CA GLY A 77 -2.66 -5.16 1.61
C GLY A 77 -1.65 -4.10 2.02
N LEU A 78 -2.15 -2.95 2.48
CA LEU A 78 -1.31 -1.85 2.94
C LEU A 78 -0.55 -2.23 4.22
N GLN A 79 0.76 -2.05 4.21
CA GLN A 79 1.65 -2.34 5.33
C GLN A 79 2.42 -1.08 5.75
N GLU A 80 2.78 -1.02 7.03
CA GLU A 80 3.74 -0.08 7.60
C GLU A 80 5.13 -0.72 7.56
N CYS A 81 6.03 -0.19 6.73
CA CYS A 81 7.38 -0.70 6.56
C CYS A 81 8.45 0.28 7.07
N THR A 82 9.56 -0.24 7.57
CA THR A 82 10.70 0.58 8.01
C THR A 82 11.50 1.13 6.84
N GLU A 83 11.28 0.62 5.62
CA GLU A 83 11.94 1.01 4.38
C GLU A 83 11.03 0.79 3.15
N VAL A 84 11.38 1.43 2.03
CA VAL A 84 10.61 1.39 0.77
C VAL A 84 10.57 0.03 0.08
N TYR A 85 11.57 -0.81 0.30
CA TYR A 85 11.75 -2.08 -0.42
C TYR A 85 10.91 -3.22 0.12
N ALA A 86 10.29 -3.03 1.29
CA ALA A 86 9.49 -4.05 1.97
C ALA A 86 10.21 -5.41 2.06
N ARG A 87 11.52 -5.41 2.40
CA ARG A 87 12.26 -6.66 2.62
C ARG A 87 11.59 -7.48 3.74
N GLU A 88 11.82 -8.78 3.72
CA GLU A 88 11.26 -9.69 4.72
C GLU A 88 11.50 -9.20 6.16
N GLY A 89 10.44 -9.19 6.97
CA GLY A 89 10.47 -8.75 8.37
C GLY A 89 10.52 -7.23 8.59
N THR A 90 10.60 -6.41 7.53
CA THR A 90 10.64 -4.93 7.65
C THR A 90 9.27 -4.27 7.68
N CYS A 91 8.21 -5.04 7.40
CA CYS A 91 6.83 -4.57 7.36
C CYS A 91 5.98 -5.18 8.47
N ARG A 92 4.95 -4.44 8.88
CA ARG A 92 3.87 -4.91 9.76
C ARG A 92 2.53 -4.42 9.24
N LYS A 93 1.45 -5.07 9.68
CA LYS A 93 0.09 -4.69 9.32
C LYS A 93 -0.15 -3.21 9.58
N SER A 94 -0.71 -2.51 8.59
CA SER A 94 -0.98 -1.09 8.71
C SER A 94 -1.96 -0.80 9.85
N SER A 95 -1.65 0.22 10.64
CA SER A 95 -2.51 0.81 11.67
C SER A 95 -3.08 2.16 11.23
N TYR A 96 -3.03 2.44 9.92
CA TYR A 96 -3.59 3.67 9.36
C TYR A 96 -5.10 3.75 9.64
N GLY A 97 -5.54 4.91 10.12
CA GLY A 97 -6.92 5.13 10.57
C GLY A 97 -7.19 4.75 12.02
N THR A 98 -6.33 3.96 12.67
CA THR A 98 -6.49 3.58 14.09
C THR A 98 -5.45 4.22 15.01
N THR A 99 -4.26 4.48 14.48
CA THR A 99 -3.13 5.01 15.25
C THR A 99 -2.53 6.23 14.57
N LYS A 100 -2.25 7.27 15.36
CA LYS A 100 -1.55 8.47 14.89
C LYS A 100 -0.05 8.22 14.79
N LEU A 101 0.49 8.15 13.58
CA LEU A 101 1.92 7.94 13.30
C LEU A 101 2.35 8.81 12.12
N SER A 102 3.62 9.20 12.10
CA SER A 102 4.24 9.79 10.92
C SER A 102 4.40 8.72 9.83
N ARG A 103 3.93 9.02 8.63
CA ARG A 103 3.78 8.07 7.52
C ARG A 103 4.05 8.73 6.19
N ILE A 104 4.63 8.01 5.25
CA ILE A 104 4.81 8.44 3.86
C ILE A 104 4.37 7.32 2.91
N TRP A 105 3.70 7.65 1.82
CA TRP A 105 3.14 6.65 0.88
C TRP A 105 4.14 6.34 -0.21
N VAL A 106 4.54 5.08 -0.30
CA VAL A 106 5.39 4.59 -1.37
C VAL A 106 4.49 4.13 -2.52
N VAL A 107 4.60 4.81 -3.64
CA VAL A 107 3.76 4.59 -4.82
C VAL A 107 4.61 4.50 -6.08
N LYS A 108 4.08 3.83 -7.10
CA LYS A 108 4.66 3.82 -8.44
C LYS A 108 3.74 4.62 -9.37
N VAL A 109 4.31 5.57 -10.11
CA VAL A 109 3.61 6.42 -11.07
C VAL A 109 4.49 6.63 -12.29
N SER A 110 3.95 6.41 -13.48
CA SER A 110 4.67 6.48 -14.75
C SER A 110 5.98 5.67 -14.72
N GLY A 111 5.95 4.49 -14.09
CA GLY A 111 7.12 3.63 -13.92
C GLY A 111 8.14 4.08 -12.86
N GLN A 112 7.92 5.21 -12.16
CA GLN A 112 8.84 5.74 -11.16
C GLN A 112 8.33 5.53 -9.73
N TRP A 113 9.24 5.17 -8.83
CA TRP A 113 8.94 5.08 -7.39
C TRP A 113 9.00 6.45 -6.73
N LEU A 114 7.89 6.84 -6.12
CA LEU A 114 7.71 8.09 -5.40
C LEU A 114 7.37 7.81 -3.94
N GLN A 115 7.74 8.74 -3.07
CA GLN A 115 7.22 8.83 -1.71
C GLN A 115 6.41 10.11 -1.57
N CYS A 116 5.16 9.99 -1.13
CA CYS A 116 4.20 11.06 -1.01
C CYS A 116 3.89 11.35 0.46
N GLN A 117 3.60 12.62 0.80
CA GLN A 117 3.28 13.04 2.16
C GLN A 117 1.89 12.59 2.64
N LEU A 118 0.97 12.34 1.72
CA LEU A 118 -0.41 11.89 2.00
C LEU A 118 -0.77 10.72 1.06
N PRO A 119 -1.87 9.98 1.33
CA PRO A 119 -2.38 8.92 0.44
C PRO A 119 -3.00 9.48 -0.87
N ASP A 120 -2.34 10.44 -1.50
CA ASP A 120 -2.83 11.17 -2.66
C ASP A 120 -1.67 11.59 -3.57
N LEU A 121 -1.85 11.42 -4.88
CA LEU A 121 -0.82 11.78 -5.88
C LEU A 121 -0.73 13.29 -6.12
N GLY A 122 -1.77 14.06 -5.78
CA GLY A 122 -1.73 15.52 -5.78
C GLY A 122 -0.99 16.10 -4.57
N SER A 123 -0.62 15.25 -3.60
CA SER A 123 0.20 15.66 -2.46
C SER A 123 1.67 15.85 -2.85
N LYS A 124 2.49 16.32 -1.91
CA LYS A 124 3.92 16.50 -2.13
C LYS A 124 4.60 15.13 -2.26
N CYS A 125 4.91 14.75 -3.49
CA CYS A 125 5.60 13.51 -3.83
C CYS A 125 7.03 13.79 -4.35
N VAL A 126 7.99 12.98 -3.93
CA VAL A 126 9.38 13.06 -4.38
C VAL A 126 9.89 11.70 -4.84
N LYS A 127 10.89 11.67 -5.72
CA LYS A 127 11.46 10.43 -6.26
C LYS A 127 12.27 9.70 -5.19
N VAL A 128 11.97 8.43 -4.94
CA VAL A 128 12.64 7.61 -3.91
C VAL A 128 14.13 7.43 -4.21
N PHE A 129 14.46 7.17 -5.48
CA PHE A 129 15.84 6.84 -5.91
C PHE A 129 16.58 8.02 -6.54
N ALA A 130 16.13 9.26 -6.31
CA ALA A 130 16.91 10.44 -6.66
C ALA A 130 18.04 10.66 -5.65
N PRO A 131 19.11 11.38 -6.01
CA PRO A 131 20.10 11.83 -5.02
C PRO A 131 19.48 12.86 -4.06
N PRO A 132 19.95 12.92 -2.79
CA PRO A 132 19.61 14.02 -1.89
C PRO A 132 20.03 15.38 -2.48
N PRO A 133 19.25 16.46 -2.23
CA PRO A 133 18.08 16.51 -1.36
C PRO A 133 16.77 16.12 -2.06
N THR A 134 16.79 15.80 -3.36
CA THR A 134 15.60 15.57 -4.18
C THR A 134 14.80 14.33 -3.77
N ASN A 135 15.38 13.41 -3.01
CA ASN A 135 14.71 12.24 -2.43
C ASN A 135 14.36 12.38 -0.95
N LEU A 136 14.52 13.57 -0.35
CA LEU A 136 14.21 13.74 1.07
C LEU A 136 12.69 13.89 1.26
N PRO A 137 12.07 13.04 2.10
CA PRO A 137 10.65 13.14 2.37
C PRO A 137 10.35 14.40 3.18
N TYR A 138 9.21 15.03 2.91
CA TYR A 138 8.67 16.07 3.78
C TYR A 138 8.25 15.43 5.12
N PRO A 139 8.42 16.13 6.26
CA PRO A 139 7.86 15.65 7.52
C PRO A 139 6.35 15.50 7.38
N ALA A 140 5.87 14.27 7.45
CA ALA A 140 4.46 13.94 7.33
C ALA A 140 3.89 13.74 8.74
N VAL A 141 3.01 14.65 9.17
CA VAL A 141 2.22 14.47 10.40
C VAL A 141 0.79 14.28 9.97
N GLN A 142 0.20 13.17 10.39
CA GLN A 142 -1.20 12.83 10.19
C GLN A 142 -1.84 12.58 11.54
#